data_AF-A0A2R6F8I8-F1
#
_entry.id   AF-A0A2R6F8I8-F1
#
_cell.length_a   1.000
_cell.length_b   1.000
_cell.length_c   1.000
_cell.angle_alpha   90.00
_cell.angle_beta   90.00
_cell.angle_gamma   90.00
#
_symmetry.space_group_name_H-M   'P 1'
#
loop_
_entity.id
_entity.type
_entity.pdbx_description
1 polymer ?
#
loop_
_entity_poly.entity_id
_entity_poly.type
_entity_poly.pdbx_seq_one_letter_code
_entity_poly.pdbx_strand_id
1 'polypeptide(L)'
;MEPKARAEARRETADLDIEVGGASSGADSGTDGGAAPDEGTPSGTTPSQAPSGGTADAGGTSDDQAAATANGGTGGSGAQTGGAEAGAASGQAPSGQTPADQAPSGAQAPGGGQAPAGQAPGSAQDGQAPGGAAAGNTAAGGGAAGKAPPSGAATPGGATPGGAAAGGGAAPSAGAAAGGQGAGAGGAQDQQGQQGAAGGSSDADFDVVDSSLDASIGASGTLTVELENDGEDAENAVVNLQSQDGALTFGGSASASQFVGEWEEGETRTVEVDASIAPGTDQRSYPVQASVAYENDDGNQVQSSPVSFGVTPGDEQDFALDSVDSSLSAGDRGTISGTITNEGPADAESAVLVFAGNGSVIPRQSEVVLGDLGDDESTDFVYPVAVRGGAPPGERQVPFVVQYQDEEGNTVRSERLNARVEIDEADADFAVTDVDSELEPGETGIVEVTLENQGESVTDATVSLQSISPNIVFGQAANTSVFVGDWNDGDTKTVEVQATATGTATEGEYPVQAS
;
A
#
# COMPACT_ATOMS: atom_id res chain seq x y z
N MET A 1 -12.49 -18.34 36.43
CA MET A 1 -13.92 -18.37 36.06
C MET A 1 -14.16 -17.11 35.27
N GLU A 2 -13.61 -17.05 34.06
CA GLU A 2 -14.01 -16.08 33.07
C GLU A 2 -15.48 -16.33 32.70
N PRO A 3 -16.23 -15.29 32.33
CA PRO A 3 -17.48 -15.49 31.63
C PRO A 3 -17.15 -16.13 30.28
N LYS A 4 -17.72 -17.32 29.99
CA LYS A 4 -17.81 -17.78 28.60
C LYS A 4 -18.46 -16.65 27.79
N ALA A 5 -17.86 -16.29 26.67
CA ALA A 5 -18.53 -15.42 25.71
C ALA A 5 -19.88 -16.07 25.37
N ARG A 6 -20.95 -15.29 25.47
CA ARG A 6 -22.27 -15.74 25.03
C ARG A 6 -22.24 -15.61 23.52
N ALA A 7 -22.16 -16.74 22.81
CA ALA A 7 -22.19 -16.75 21.35
C ALA A 7 -23.36 -15.88 20.88
N GLU A 8 -23.07 -14.89 20.03
CA GLU A 8 -24.12 -14.14 19.38
C GLU A 8 -24.80 -15.09 18.41
N ALA A 9 -26.14 -15.05 18.37
CA ALA A 9 -26.89 -15.89 17.45
C ALA A 9 -26.73 -15.32 16.03
N ARG A 10 -25.59 -15.63 15.38
CA ARG A 10 -25.50 -15.63 13.91
C ARG A 10 -26.71 -16.44 13.42
N ARG A 11 -27.54 -15.81 12.61
CA ARG A 11 -28.48 -16.49 11.74
C ARG A 11 -27.91 -16.33 10.35
N GLU A 12 -27.43 -17.44 9.83
CA GLU A 12 -27.14 -17.53 8.41
C GLU A 12 -28.42 -17.83 7.65
N THR A 13 -28.36 -17.83 6.32
CA THR A 13 -29.47 -18.28 5.48
C THR A 13 -28.93 -19.03 4.26
N ALA A 14 -29.21 -20.32 4.19
CA ALA A 14 -28.99 -21.13 2.99
C ALA A 14 -30.34 -21.33 2.27
N ASP A 15 -30.43 -20.88 1.03
CA ASP A 15 -31.61 -21.14 0.19
C ASP A 15 -31.49 -22.53 -0.47
N LEU A 16 -32.59 -23.28 -0.49
CA LEU A 16 -32.68 -24.65 -1.00
C LEU A 16 -34.05 -24.88 -1.65
N ASP A 17 -34.12 -25.77 -2.63
CA ASP A 17 -35.38 -26.13 -3.29
C ASP A 17 -35.86 -27.52 -2.87
N ILE A 18 -37.17 -27.66 -2.70
CA ILE A 18 -37.86 -28.92 -2.38
C ILE A 18 -38.59 -29.41 -3.62
N GLU A 19 -38.35 -30.65 -4.06
CA GLU A 19 -39.07 -31.27 -5.17
C GLU A 19 -40.45 -31.79 -4.74
N VAL A 20 -41.47 -31.46 -5.53
CA VAL A 20 -42.79 -32.12 -5.49
C VAL A 20 -42.93 -32.98 -6.75
N GLY A 21 -43.18 -34.27 -6.57
CA GLY A 21 -43.26 -35.26 -7.65
C GLY A 21 -44.59 -35.26 -8.42
N GLY A 22 -44.57 -35.79 -9.64
CA GLY A 22 -45.77 -35.98 -10.47
C GLY A 22 -46.70 -37.08 -9.94
N ALA A 23 -47.94 -36.70 -9.62
CA ALA A 23 -48.91 -37.56 -8.94
C ALA A 23 -49.15 -38.92 -9.63
N SER A 24 -48.85 -40.02 -8.93
CA SER A 24 -48.83 -41.37 -9.50
C SER A 24 -50.23 -41.99 -9.62
N SER A 25 -50.86 -41.83 -10.79
CA SER A 25 -52.24 -42.28 -11.06
C SER A 25 -52.39 -43.80 -11.26
N GLY A 26 -52.09 -44.58 -10.21
CA GLY A 26 -52.17 -46.04 -10.15
C GLY A 26 -53.59 -46.63 -10.20
N ALA A 27 -54.23 -46.56 -11.38
CA ALA A 27 -55.56 -47.11 -11.61
C ALA A 27 -55.55 -48.61 -11.97
N ASP A 28 -55.54 -49.49 -10.96
CA ASP A 28 -55.81 -50.93 -11.17
C ASP A 28 -57.27 -51.17 -11.58
N SER A 29 -57.46 -51.86 -12.71
CA SER A 29 -58.73 -52.50 -13.07
C SER A 29 -58.52 -53.64 -14.08
N GLY A 30 -58.10 -54.81 -13.60
CA GLY A 30 -57.97 -56.01 -14.44
C GLY A 30 -59.30 -56.67 -14.82
N THR A 31 -59.41 -57.19 -16.05
CA THR A 31 -60.21 -58.42 -16.30
C THR A 31 -59.73 -59.20 -17.54
N ASP A 32 -59.65 -60.52 -17.34
CA ASP A 32 -59.19 -61.63 -18.19
C ASP A 32 -59.66 -61.69 -19.67
N GLY A 33 -58.91 -62.39 -20.53
CA GLY A 33 -59.26 -62.64 -21.94
C GLY A 33 -58.11 -63.09 -22.86
N GLY A 34 -57.41 -64.18 -22.55
CA GLY A 34 -56.23 -64.62 -23.34
C GLY A 34 -56.52 -65.44 -24.62
N ALA A 35 -55.68 -65.27 -25.65
CA ALA A 35 -55.50 -66.24 -26.75
C ALA A 35 -54.20 -65.98 -27.57
N ALA A 36 -53.42 -67.03 -27.84
CA ALA A 36 -52.36 -67.11 -28.85
C ALA A 36 -52.02 -68.60 -29.10
N PRO A 37 -51.37 -69.00 -30.21
CA PRO A 37 -50.96 -68.23 -31.41
C PRO A 37 -51.67 -68.71 -32.70
N ASP A 38 -51.32 -68.17 -33.88
CA ASP A 38 -50.74 -68.98 -34.98
C ASP A 38 -50.03 -68.13 -36.07
N GLU A 39 -49.36 -68.80 -37.02
CA GLU A 39 -48.35 -68.33 -38.00
C GLU A 39 -48.75 -67.29 -39.08
N GLY A 40 -47.73 -66.62 -39.67
CA GLY A 40 -47.88 -65.74 -40.84
C GLY A 40 -46.59 -65.09 -41.40
N THR A 41 -45.68 -65.88 -41.99
CA THR A 41 -44.47 -65.40 -42.72
C THR A 41 -44.29 -66.18 -44.05
N PRO A 42 -43.32 -65.93 -44.97
CA PRO A 42 -42.22 -64.94 -44.98
C PRO A 42 -41.93 -64.22 -46.33
N SER A 43 -40.99 -63.26 -46.31
CA SER A 43 -40.00 -62.89 -47.36
C SER A 43 -39.08 -61.81 -46.72
N GLY A 44 -37.75 -61.82 -46.72
CA GLY A 44 -36.76 -62.06 -47.80
C GLY A 44 -36.11 -60.69 -48.13
N THR A 45 -34.78 -60.47 -48.19
CA THR A 45 -33.59 -61.35 -48.23
C THR A 45 -32.30 -60.63 -47.76
N THR A 46 -31.31 -61.38 -47.30
CA THR A 46 -29.88 -60.99 -47.04
C THR A 46 -28.94 -61.72 -48.03
N PRO A 47 -27.59 -61.56 -48.02
CA PRO A 47 -26.69 -60.56 -47.39
C PRO A 47 -25.62 -59.96 -48.37
N SER A 48 -24.66 -59.17 -47.86
CA SER A 48 -23.19 -59.45 -47.91
C SER A 48 -22.25 -58.23 -48.08
N GLN A 49 -20.98 -58.43 -47.71
CA GLN A 49 -19.74 -57.67 -48.01
C GLN A 49 -19.43 -56.34 -47.29
N ALA A 50 -18.34 -56.37 -46.50
CA ALA A 50 -17.26 -55.37 -46.57
C ALA A 50 -16.22 -55.88 -47.61
N PRO A 51 -15.32 -55.04 -48.19
CA PRO A 51 -14.06 -54.67 -47.50
C PRO A 51 -13.39 -53.34 -47.94
N SER A 52 -12.25 -53.01 -47.30
CA SER A 52 -11.10 -52.18 -47.80
C SER A 52 -11.33 -50.68 -48.13
N GLY A 53 -10.31 -49.81 -48.13
CA GLY A 53 -8.91 -49.95 -47.67
C GLY A 53 -7.89 -49.14 -48.49
N GLY A 54 -6.79 -48.66 -47.85
CA GLY A 54 -5.64 -47.99 -48.48
C GLY A 54 -5.80 -46.48 -48.77
N THR A 55 -4.74 -45.68 -48.98
CA THR A 55 -3.29 -46.02 -48.91
C THR A 55 -2.40 -44.76 -48.85
N ALA A 56 -1.29 -44.82 -48.09
CA ALA A 56 0.00 -44.13 -48.29
C ALA A 56 0.03 -42.57 -48.20
N ASP A 57 1.19 -41.91 -48.00
CA ASP A 57 2.59 -42.39 -48.05
C ASP A 57 3.56 -41.71 -47.04
N ALA A 58 4.76 -42.29 -46.90
CA ALA A 58 6.06 -41.92 -46.28
C ALA A 58 6.23 -40.58 -45.51
N GLY A 59 7.06 -40.49 -44.44
CA GLY A 59 7.97 -41.43 -43.75
C GLY A 59 8.41 -40.82 -42.39
N GLY A 60 9.15 -41.44 -41.46
CA GLY A 60 10.17 -42.50 -41.55
C GLY A 60 11.57 -41.90 -41.78
N THR A 61 12.68 -42.23 -41.09
CA THR A 61 13.06 -43.20 -40.02
C THR A 61 14.39 -42.69 -39.37
N SER A 62 15.09 -43.25 -38.35
CA SER A 62 15.02 -44.51 -37.58
C SER A 62 15.93 -44.50 -36.31
N ASP A 63 15.65 -45.42 -35.36
CA ASP A 63 16.59 -46.22 -34.52
C ASP A 63 17.49 -45.68 -33.36
N ASP A 64 17.85 -46.67 -32.51
CA ASP A 64 18.83 -46.80 -31.39
C ASP A 64 18.79 -45.83 -30.19
N GLN A 65 18.80 -46.26 -28.92
CA GLN A 65 19.34 -47.40 -28.14
C GLN A 65 20.68 -47.16 -27.39
N ALA A 66 20.53 -47.21 -26.05
CA ALA A 66 21.44 -47.85 -25.09
C ALA A 66 22.74 -47.17 -24.58
N ALA A 67 23.16 -47.71 -23.43
CA ALA A 67 24.48 -47.66 -22.78
C ALA A 67 24.89 -46.39 -21.99
N ALA A 68 24.97 -46.59 -20.67
CA ALA A 68 25.64 -45.71 -19.71
C ALA A 68 27.18 -45.67 -19.90
N THR A 69 27.83 -44.69 -19.28
CA THR A 69 29.21 -44.82 -18.75
C THR A 69 29.40 -43.86 -17.57
N ALA A 70 30.11 -44.31 -16.54
CA ALA A 70 30.63 -43.47 -15.46
C ALA A 70 32.15 -43.63 -15.37
N ASN A 71 32.88 -42.52 -15.52
CA ASN A 71 34.28 -42.30 -15.14
C ASN A 71 34.63 -40.82 -15.42
N GLY A 72 35.58 -40.17 -14.74
CA GLY A 72 36.44 -40.67 -13.65
C GLY A 72 37.92 -40.37 -13.92
N GLY A 73 38.54 -39.52 -13.09
CA GLY A 73 39.98 -39.24 -13.09
C GLY A 73 40.35 -37.76 -12.85
N THR A 74 41.52 -37.37 -12.33
CA THR A 74 42.32 -37.82 -11.15
C THR A 74 43.63 -37.03 -11.11
N GLY A 75 44.02 -36.49 -9.93
CA GLY A 75 45.38 -35.98 -9.65
C GLY A 75 45.48 -34.44 -9.49
N GLY A 76 46.38 -33.90 -8.65
CA GLY A 76 47.24 -34.57 -7.66
C GLY A 76 48.36 -33.67 -7.08
N SER A 77 48.64 -33.82 -5.77
CA SER A 77 49.60 -33.03 -4.93
C SER A 77 49.22 -31.54 -4.70
N GLY A 78 49.52 -30.88 -3.57
CA GLY A 78 50.09 -31.30 -2.27
C GLY A 78 50.85 -30.15 -1.57
N ALA A 79 51.13 -30.12 -0.24
CA ALA A 79 50.72 -30.94 0.92
C ALA A 79 51.21 -30.28 2.25
N GLN A 80 50.81 -30.80 3.42
CA GLN A 80 51.29 -30.45 4.81
C GLN A 80 50.85 -29.07 5.36
N THR A 81 50.61 -28.82 6.67
CA THR A 81 50.59 -29.56 7.97
C THR A 81 49.42 -29.05 8.85
N GLY A 82 48.91 -29.67 9.93
CA GLY A 82 49.16 -30.99 10.56
C GLY A 82 48.88 -31.00 12.08
N GLY A 83 48.15 -32.01 12.60
CA GLY A 83 47.90 -32.27 14.04
C GLY A 83 46.71 -31.48 14.67
N ALA A 84 46.02 -31.96 15.72
CA ALA A 84 46.08 -33.27 16.41
C ALA A 84 44.74 -33.64 17.11
N GLU A 85 44.71 -34.82 17.75
CA GLU A 85 43.61 -35.53 18.45
C GLU A 85 42.70 -34.67 19.34
N ALA A 86 41.37 -34.85 19.45
CA ALA A 86 40.48 -36.03 19.54
C ALA A 86 40.23 -36.55 20.99
N GLY A 87 38.93 -36.69 21.34
CA GLY A 87 38.45 -37.25 22.62
C GLY A 87 37.63 -36.27 23.48
N ALA A 88 36.50 -36.59 24.12
CA ALA A 88 35.31 -37.39 23.81
C ALA A 88 34.51 -37.60 25.11
N ALA A 89 33.24 -37.18 25.12
CA ALA A 89 32.13 -37.63 25.98
C ALA A 89 32.10 -37.34 27.51
N SER A 90 30.84 -37.25 28.00
CA SER A 90 30.31 -37.18 29.40
C SER A 90 30.80 -36.04 30.31
N GLY A 91 30.03 -35.53 31.28
CA GLY A 91 28.63 -35.81 31.65
C GLY A 91 28.35 -35.43 33.12
N GLN A 92 27.06 -35.39 33.50
CA GLN A 92 26.53 -35.14 34.87
C GLN A 92 26.61 -33.70 35.42
N ALA A 93 25.63 -33.37 36.25
CA ALA A 93 25.47 -32.10 36.97
C ALA A 93 25.82 -32.26 38.46
N PRO A 94 25.81 -31.17 39.25
CA PRO A 94 25.51 -31.25 40.67
C PRO A 94 24.30 -30.41 41.12
N SER A 95 23.69 -30.85 42.22
CA SER A 95 22.64 -30.15 42.96
C SER A 95 23.14 -28.90 43.69
N GLY A 96 22.29 -27.87 43.83
CA GLY A 96 22.55 -26.72 44.69
C GLY A 96 22.07 -26.91 46.15
N GLN A 97 22.45 -25.97 47.03
CA GLN A 97 21.82 -25.75 48.34
C GLN A 97 22.16 -24.36 48.91
N THR A 98 21.20 -23.73 49.58
CA THR A 98 21.34 -22.42 50.26
C THR A 98 21.89 -22.58 51.68
N PRO A 99 22.60 -21.56 52.21
CA PRO A 99 22.33 -21.12 53.58
C PRO A 99 22.17 -19.59 53.70
N ALA A 100 21.64 -19.13 54.84
CA ALA A 100 21.18 -17.76 55.07
C ALA A 100 22.04 -16.97 56.08
N ASP A 101 21.67 -15.70 56.26
CA ASP A 101 22.00 -14.77 57.35
C ASP A 101 23.47 -14.42 57.64
N GLN A 102 23.79 -13.12 57.46
CA GLN A 102 24.14 -12.23 58.58
C GLN A 102 24.30 -10.75 58.15
N ALA A 103 23.84 -9.84 59.01
CA ALA A 103 24.21 -8.42 59.01
C ALA A 103 24.95 -8.11 60.34
N PRO A 104 25.88 -7.13 60.37
CA PRO A 104 25.58 -5.94 61.16
C PRO A 104 26.26 -4.60 60.74
N SER A 105 25.61 -3.49 61.13
CA SER A 105 26.18 -2.19 61.60
C SER A 105 27.08 -1.30 60.70
N GLY A 106 26.79 0.02 60.64
CA GLY A 106 27.76 1.05 60.18
C GLY A 106 27.27 2.51 60.01
N ALA A 107 27.59 3.38 60.98
CA ALA A 107 27.87 4.84 60.89
C ALA A 107 27.02 5.86 60.04
N GLN A 108 26.24 6.69 60.76
CA GLN A 108 26.19 8.18 60.79
C GLN A 108 26.33 9.11 59.55
N ALA A 109 25.53 10.20 59.55
CA ALA A 109 25.55 11.35 58.62
C ALA A 109 26.29 12.60 59.15
N PRO A 110 26.52 13.62 58.30
CA PRO A 110 25.79 14.92 58.41
C PRO A 110 25.33 15.45 57.02
N GLY A 111 24.57 16.55 56.87
CA GLY A 111 23.84 17.40 57.83
C GLY A 111 23.71 18.88 57.40
N GLY A 112 22.47 19.40 57.24
CA GLY A 112 22.15 20.82 56.95
C GLY A 112 21.55 21.07 55.55
N GLY A 113 20.68 22.05 55.29
CA GLY A 113 20.15 23.14 56.14
C GLY A 113 18.66 23.48 55.86
N GLN A 114 18.14 24.58 56.44
CA GLN A 114 16.69 24.83 56.62
C GLN A 114 16.12 26.07 55.89
N ALA A 115 14.79 26.15 55.78
CA ALA A 115 14.02 27.23 55.19
C ALA A 115 13.80 28.46 56.13
N PRO A 116 13.39 29.63 55.59
CA PRO A 116 12.87 30.77 56.36
C PRO A 116 11.33 30.75 56.52
N ALA A 117 10.79 31.53 57.48
CA ALA A 117 9.33 31.66 57.71
C ALA A 117 8.94 33.00 58.41
N GLY A 118 7.66 33.42 58.25
CA GLY A 118 7.03 34.56 58.95
C GLY A 118 6.62 35.73 58.03
N GLN A 119 5.69 36.63 58.40
CA GLN A 119 4.83 36.72 59.60
C GLN A 119 3.66 37.74 59.40
N ALA A 120 2.40 37.32 59.63
CA ALA A 120 1.26 38.08 60.24
C ALA A 120 0.79 39.48 59.67
N PRO A 121 -0.31 40.11 60.17
CA PRO A 121 -1.72 39.65 60.29
C PRO A 121 -2.78 40.69 59.78
N GLY A 122 -4.08 40.33 59.73
CA GLY A 122 -5.19 41.31 59.51
C GLY A 122 -6.59 40.68 59.30
N SER A 123 -7.70 41.41 59.56
CA SER A 123 -9.07 40.85 59.61
C SER A 123 -10.24 41.79 59.23
N ALA A 124 -11.17 41.34 58.37
CA ALA A 124 -12.60 41.74 58.18
C ALA A 124 -13.17 40.94 56.97
N GLN A 125 -14.31 40.23 57.00
CA GLN A 125 -15.72 40.70 56.90
C GLN A 125 -16.04 41.47 55.58
N ASP A 126 -17.07 41.16 54.77
CA ASP A 126 -18.16 40.15 54.73
C ASP A 126 -18.40 39.76 53.23
N GLY A 127 -19.24 38.80 52.77
CA GLY A 127 -20.18 37.84 53.37
C GLY A 127 -21.02 37.11 52.29
N GLN A 128 -21.88 36.16 52.70
CA GLN A 128 -22.95 35.47 51.94
C GLN A 128 -22.61 34.62 50.67
N ALA A 129 -22.91 33.33 50.77
CA ALA A 129 -23.16 32.36 49.67
C ALA A 129 -24.70 32.24 49.41
N PRO A 130 -25.25 31.29 48.62
CA PRO A 130 -24.70 30.30 47.66
C PRO A 130 -25.19 30.59 46.20
N GLY A 131 -24.96 29.80 45.12
CA GLY A 131 -25.29 28.39 44.86
C GLY A 131 -26.81 28.15 44.87
N GLY A 132 -27.45 27.48 43.90
CA GLY A 132 -26.99 26.78 42.69
C GLY A 132 -28.17 25.99 42.07
N ALA A 133 -27.92 25.13 41.07
CA ALA A 133 -28.92 24.28 40.36
C ALA A 133 -30.01 25.07 39.57
N ALA A 134 -30.85 24.46 38.70
CA ALA A 134 -30.66 23.40 37.70
C ALA A 134 -31.96 23.32 36.83
N ALA A 135 -31.87 22.69 35.65
CA ALA A 135 -32.98 22.15 34.83
C ALA A 135 -34.11 23.08 34.30
N GLY A 136 -34.38 22.97 33.00
CA GLY A 136 -35.73 22.61 32.56
C GLY A 136 -36.50 23.53 31.58
N ASN A 137 -37.23 22.85 30.69
CA ASN A 137 -38.48 23.25 30.02
C ASN A 137 -38.55 24.40 28.98
N THR A 138 -38.52 23.97 27.70
CA THR A 138 -39.64 24.00 26.71
C THR A 138 -40.46 25.26 26.41
N ALA A 139 -40.91 25.32 25.13
CA ALA A 139 -42.08 26.06 24.58
C ALA A 139 -41.89 27.54 24.20
N ALA A 140 -42.62 28.13 23.23
CA ALA A 140 -43.28 27.58 22.02
C ALA A 140 -43.75 28.72 21.07
N GLY A 141 -43.76 28.46 19.75
CA GLY A 141 -44.37 29.33 18.71
C GLY A 141 -43.60 30.61 18.36
N GLY A 142 -43.82 31.27 17.21
CA GLY A 142 -44.63 30.90 16.03
C GLY A 142 -45.04 32.13 15.19
N GLY A 143 -45.28 31.96 13.88
CA GLY A 143 -45.93 33.01 13.04
C GLY A 143 -45.10 33.55 11.85
N ALA A 144 -45.46 33.11 10.64
CA ALA A 144 -44.80 33.40 9.36
C ALA A 144 -44.92 34.84 8.82
N ALA A 145 -44.02 35.24 7.92
CA ALA A 145 -44.31 35.43 6.47
C ALA A 145 -43.13 36.08 5.69
N GLY A 146 -42.78 35.59 4.47
CA GLY A 146 -41.75 36.29 3.66
C GLY A 146 -41.21 35.68 2.35
N LYS A 147 -42.04 35.51 1.31
CA LYS A 147 -41.65 35.31 -0.13
C LYS A 147 -40.93 34.00 -0.52
N ALA A 148 -40.64 33.86 -1.83
CA ALA A 148 -40.49 32.61 -2.59
C ALA A 148 -39.22 32.57 -3.50
N PRO A 149 -38.87 31.42 -4.12
CA PRO A 149 -37.55 31.10 -4.71
C PRO A 149 -37.60 31.12 -6.28
N PRO A 150 -36.76 30.41 -7.08
CA PRO A 150 -35.49 29.70 -6.83
C PRO A 150 -34.34 29.95 -7.85
N SER A 151 -33.12 29.54 -7.48
CA SER A 151 -32.03 29.08 -8.39
C SER A 151 -30.99 28.30 -7.55
N GLY A 152 -30.15 27.42 -8.10
CA GLY A 152 -30.03 26.87 -9.45
C GLY A 152 -28.63 26.27 -9.65
N ALA A 153 -28.51 24.96 -9.86
CA ALA A 153 -27.23 24.25 -9.88
C ALA A 153 -26.64 24.05 -11.29
N ALA A 154 -25.31 24.02 -11.40
CA ALA A 154 -24.57 23.50 -12.56
C ALA A 154 -23.12 23.13 -12.18
N THR A 155 -22.58 22.09 -12.82
CA THR A 155 -21.17 21.68 -12.76
C THR A 155 -20.31 22.38 -13.82
N PRO A 156 -18.97 22.44 -13.65
CA PRO A 156 -18.04 22.56 -14.76
C PRO A 156 -17.65 21.16 -15.28
N GLY A 157 -17.71 20.97 -16.60
CA GLY A 157 -17.09 19.83 -17.30
C GLY A 157 -15.86 20.30 -18.08
N GLY A 158 -14.92 19.39 -18.36
CA GLY A 158 -13.68 19.73 -19.08
C GLY A 158 -13.80 19.67 -20.60
N ALA A 159 -12.81 20.27 -21.29
CA ALA A 159 -12.37 19.89 -22.64
C ALA A 159 -10.98 20.48 -22.94
N THR A 160 -10.16 19.74 -23.67
CA THR A 160 -8.89 20.17 -24.28
C THR A 160 -9.09 21.24 -25.36
N PRO A 161 -8.01 21.94 -25.75
CA PRO A 161 -7.50 21.68 -27.10
C PRO A 161 -5.97 21.74 -27.25
N GLY A 162 -5.44 21.01 -28.23
CA GLY A 162 -4.19 21.32 -28.92
C GLY A 162 -4.46 21.44 -30.42
N GLY A 163 -3.53 22.02 -31.20
CA GLY A 163 -3.62 22.00 -32.68
C GLY A 163 -3.30 23.30 -33.44
N ALA A 164 -2.00 23.61 -33.52
CA ALA A 164 -1.28 24.12 -34.71
C ALA A 164 -1.88 25.15 -35.71
N ALA A 165 -1.09 26.22 -35.92
CA ALA A 165 -0.57 26.71 -37.21
C ALA A 165 -1.11 27.99 -37.91
N ALA A 166 -0.11 28.80 -38.32
CA ALA A 166 0.00 29.62 -39.54
C ALA A 166 -0.74 30.98 -39.69
N GLY A 167 0.04 32.08 -39.55
CA GLY A 167 0.31 32.93 -40.73
C GLY A 167 0.10 34.45 -40.65
N GLY A 168 1.19 35.23 -40.78
CA GLY A 168 1.19 36.51 -41.51
C GLY A 168 1.76 37.78 -40.85
N GLY A 169 2.70 38.45 -41.54
CA GLY A 169 2.50 39.90 -41.80
C GLY A 169 3.41 41.00 -41.19
N ALA A 170 4.71 41.01 -41.52
CA ALA A 170 5.54 42.22 -41.78
C ALA A 170 5.76 43.34 -40.72
N ALA A 171 6.86 44.08 -40.88
CA ALA A 171 7.28 45.24 -40.06
C ALA A 171 6.72 46.59 -40.58
N PRO A 172 6.99 47.74 -39.91
CA PRO A 172 8.06 48.59 -40.46
C PRO A 172 8.91 49.46 -39.48
N SER A 173 10.11 49.80 -39.96
CA SER A 173 10.98 50.99 -39.73
C SER A 173 10.78 51.98 -38.57
N ALA A 174 11.91 52.41 -38.00
CA ALA A 174 12.05 53.56 -37.08
C ALA A 174 12.17 54.93 -37.79
N GLY A 175 12.16 56.02 -37.01
CA GLY A 175 12.84 57.29 -37.41
C GLY A 175 12.20 58.59 -36.92
N ALA A 176 12.90 59.33 -36.05
CA ALA A 176 12.76 60.77 -35.88
C ALA A 176 14.07 61.37 -35.30
N ALA A 177 14.54 62.48 -35.85
CA ALA A 177 15.73 63.19 -35.37
C ALA A 177 15.52 64.71 -35.43
N ALA A 178 16.22 65.45 -34.58
CA ALA A 178 16.30 66.90 -34.61
C ALA A 178 17.76 67.33 -34.37
N GLY A 179 18.22 68.35 -35.10
CA GLY A 179 19.61 68.82 -35.04
C GLY A 179 19.71 70.33 -34.84
N GLY A 180 20.89 70.79 -34.45
CA GLY A 180 21.25 72.21 -34.31
C GLY A 180 22.72 72.41 -34.67
N GLN A 181 23.04 73.52 -35.33
CA GLN A 181 24.37 73.80 -35.88
C GLN A 181 25.07 74.91 -35.09
N GLY A 182 26.38 74.80 -34.91
CA GLY A 182 27.24 75.86 -34.37
C GLY A 182 28.70 75.57 -34.68
N ALA A 183 29.38 76.48 -35.38
CA ALA A 183 30.76 76.31 -35.81
C ALA A 183 31.69 77.33 -35.15
N GLY A 184 32.87 76.87 -34.75
CA GLY A 184 33.98 77.71 -34.27
C GLY A 184 35.29 76.98 -34.55
N ALA A 185 36.32 77.70 -35.00
CA ALA A 185 37.57 77.12 -35.48
C ALA A 185 38.79 77.80 -34.83
N GLY A 186 39.86 77.04 -34.58
CA GLY A 186 41.14 77.61 -34.22
C GLY A 186 42.17 76.61 -33.69
N GLY A 187 43.36 76.61 -34.29
CA GLY A 187 44.60 76.14 -33.66
C GLY A 187 44.86 74.63 -33.68
N ALA A 188 45.85 74.22 -34.46
CA ALA A 188 46.63 73.01 -34.17
C ALA A 188 47.95 73.45 -33.51
N GLN A 189 48.47 72.67 -32.56
CA GLN A 189 49.85 72.19 -32.52
C GLN A 189 50.14 71.31 -31.29
N ASP A 190 50.60 70.09 -31.56
CA ASP A 190 51.65 69.34 -30.87
C ASP A 190 51.80 69.49 -29.34
N GLN A 191 51.35 68.45 -28.60
CA GLN A 191 52.17 67.88 -27.54
C GLN A 191 51.83 66.41 -27.28
N GLN A 192 52.86 65.65 -26.88
CA GLN A 192 52.75 64.22 -26.58
C GLN A 192 52.09 64.06 -25.20
N GLY A 193 50.94 63.38 -25.17
CA GLY A 193 50.24 63.01 -23.94
C GLY A 193 49.98 61.51 -23.95
N GLN A 194 50.37 60.82 -22.87
CA GLN A 194 50.19 59.38 -22.75
C GLN A 194 48.72 59.05 -22.41
N GLN A 195 48.01 58.59 -23.42
CA GLN A 195 46.86 57.69 -23.29
C GLN A 195 47.25 56.50 -24.19
N GLY A 196 47.95 55.49 -23.69
CA GLY A 196 47.66 54.88 -22.39
C GLY A 196 46.39 54.09 -22.59
N ALA A 197 46.55 52.89 -23.18
CA ALA A 197 45.48 51.92 -23.18
C ALA A 197 45.18 51.64 -21.71
N ALA A 198 43.92 51.85 -21.30
CA ALA A 198 43.42 51.03 -20.22
C ALA A 198 43.52 49.60 -20.74
N GLY A 199 44.37 48.78 -20.10
CA GLY A 199 44.04 47.37 -20.06
C GLY A 199 42.65 47.25 -19.44
N GLY A 200 41.89 46.23 -19.84
CA GLY A 200 41.05 45.63 -18.82
C GLY A 200 41.99 45.22 -17.68
N SER A 201 41.62 45.53 -16.44
CA SER A 201 42.12 44.74 -15.33
C SER A 201 41.84 43.27 -15.64
N SER A 202 42.76 42.40 -15.23
CA SER A 202 42.58 40.96 -15.21
C SER A 202 41.67 40.58 -14.04
N ASP A 203 40.47 41.20 -14.00
CA ASP A 203 39.43 40.92 -13.01
C ASP A 203 39.31 39.40 -12.91
N ALA A 204 39.51 38.82 -11.72
CA ALA A 204 39.62 37.37 -11.57
C ALA A 204 38.38 36.65 -12.13
N ASP A 205 38.61 35.90 -13.21
CA ASP A 205 37.66 34.98 -13.83
C ASP A 205 37.78 33.64 -13.07
N PHE A 206 36.63 33.13 -12.59
CA PHE A 206 36.55 31.87 -11.86
C PHE A 206 35.67 30.90 -12.65
N ASP A 207 36.23 29.79 -13.11
CA ASP A 207 35.48 28.75 -13.83
C ASP A 207 35.15 27.55 -12.92
N VAL A 208 34.05 26.85 -13.22
CA VAL A 208 33.61 25.66 -12.49
C VAL A 208 34.17 24.42 -13.18
N VAL A 209 35.05 23.70 -12.48
CA VAL A 209 35.75 22.51 -12.99
C VAL A 209 34.90 21.26 -12.83
N ASP A 210 34.28 21.09 -11.66
CA ASP A 210 33.35 19.99 -11.36
C ASP A 210 32.22 20.47 -10.43
N SER A 211 31.10 19.73 -10.40
CA SER A 211 30.00 19.98 -9.49
C SER A 211 29.16 18.71 -9.29
N SER A 212 29.16 18.15 -8.08
CA SER A 212 28.34 17.00 -7.68
C SER A 212 27.25 17.42 -6.68
N LEU A 213 26.09 16.75 -6.75
CA LEU A 213 25.01 16.93 -5.80
C LEU A 213 24.65 15.58 -5.19
N ASP A 214 25.16 15.36 -3.98
CA ASP A 214 24.94 14.18 -3.18
C ASP A 214 23.60 14.34 -2.42
N ALA A 215 22.50 14.48 -3.18
CA ALA A 215 21.13 14.64 -2.69
C ALA A 215 20.10 14.07 -3.68
N SER A 216 19.19 13.24 -3.19
CA SER A 216 18.04 12.72 -3.95
C SER A 216 16.86 13.70 -4.00
N ILE A 217 15.94 13.46 -4.94
CA ILE A 217 14.64 14.15 -4.98
C ILE A 217 13.89 13.90 -3.65
N GLY A 218 13.37 14.96 -3.05
CA GLY A 218 12.70 14.93 -1.75
C GLY A 218 13.62 14.98 -0.52
N ALA A 219 14.94 14.89 -0.70
CA ALA A 219 15.92 14.78 0.38
C ALA A 219 16.79 16.04 0.59
N SER A 220 17.47 16.08 1.73
CA SER A 220 18.66 16.88 2.00
C SER A 220 19.92 16.21 1.44
N GLY A 221 21.02 16.96 1.35
CA GLY A 221 22.33 16.44 0.96
C GLY A 221 23.34 17.55 0.73
N THR A 222 24.49 17.24 0.13
CA THR A 222 25.58 18.22 -0.09
C THR A 222 25.71 18.59 -1.56
N LEU A 223 25.76 19.88 -1.87
CA LEU A 223 26.29 20.37 -3.14
C LEU A 223 27.79 20.64 -2.98
N THR A 224 28.60 19.86 -3.70
CA THR A 224 30.05 20.04 -3.82
C THR A 224 30.35 20.74 -5.15
N VAL A 225 31.14 21.81 -5.14
CA VAL A 225 31.56 22.55 -6.35
C VAL A 225 33.06 22.76 -6.31
N GLU A 226 33.77 22.37 -7.37
CA GLU A 226 35.18 22.69 -7.55
C GLU A 226 35.32 23.86 -8.52
N LEU A 227 35.94 24.95 -8.05
CA LEU A 227 36.19 26.16 -8.85
C LEU A 227 37.69 26.38 -8.99
N GLU A 228 38.13 26.85 -10.15
CA GLU A 228 39.52 27.26 -10.44
C GLU A 228 39.58 28.78 -10.62
N ASN A 229 40.67 29.42 -10.19
CA ASN A 229 40.92 30.85 -10.42
C ASN A 229 41.83 31.01 -11.65
N ASP A 230 41.27 31.43 -12.78
CA ASP A 230 41.98 31.64 -14.05
C ASP A 230 42.48 33.11 -14.22
N GLY A 231 42.38 33.94 -13.17
CA GLY A 231 42.77 35.35 -13.19
C GLY A 231 43.78 35.75 -12.10
N GLU A 232 43.60 36.94 -11.50
CA GLU A 232 44.52 37.48 -10.49
C GLU A 232 44.33 36.88 -9.08
N ASP A 233 45.35 36.98 -8.23
CA ASP A 233 45.31 36.50 -6.83
C ASP A 233 44.14 37.16 -6.06
N ALA A 234 43.38 36.36 -5.31
CA ALA A 234 42.15 36.79 -4.64
C ALA A 234 42.25 36.67 -3.12
N GLU A 235 42.25 37.81 -2.41
CA GLU A 235 42.17 37.85 -0.95
C GLU A 235 40.71 37.85 -0.45
N ASN A 236 40.49 37.33 0.77
CA ASN A 236 39.21 37.40 1.49
C ASN A 236 37.99 36.85 0.72
N ALA A 237 38.20 35.90 -0.19
CA ALA A 237 37.20 35.42 -1.14
C ALA A 237 35.98 34.78 -0.45
N VAL A 238 34.78 35.16 -0.92
CA VAL A 238 33.48 34.59 -0.57
C VAL A 238 32.79 34.11 -1.83
N VAL A 239 32.54 32.81 -1.93
CA VAL A 239 31.73 32.22 -3.00
C VAL A 239 30.25 32.37 -2.64
N ASN A 240 29.44 32.84 -3.58
CA ASN A 240 28.00 33.01 -3.43
C ASN A 240 27.30 32.12 -4.46
N LEU A 241 26.46 31.20 -4.00
CA LEU A 241 25.70 30.26 -4.81
C LEU A 241 24.22 30.67 -4.83
N GLN A 242 23.59 30.71 -5.99
CA GLN A 242 22.19 31.04 -6.18
C GLN A 242 21.49 30.03 -7.10
N SER A 243 20.50 29.32 -6.57
CA SER A 243 19.61 28.46 -7.35
C SER A 243 18.72 29.31 -8.26
N GLN A 244 18.52 28.88 -9.50
CA GLN A 244 17.62 29.54 -10.45
C GLN A 244 16.27 28.81 -10.60
N ASP A 245 16.05 27.73 -9.83
CA ASP A 245 14.79 26.98 -9.75
C ASP A 245 14.29 26.93 -8.29
N GLY A 246 12.98 26.95 -8.09
CA GLY A 246 12.38 26.85 -6.76
C GLY A 246 12.41 25.44 -6.16
N ALA A 247 12.72 24.41 -6.96
CA ALA A 247 12.86 23.03 -6.52
C ALA A 247 14.14 22.77 -5.71
N LEU A 248 15.24 23.48 -6.03
CA LEU A 248 16.53 23.36 -5.35
C LEU A 248 16.73 24.54 -4.40
N THR A 249 17.02 24.24 -3.14
CA THR A 249 17.34 25.23 -2.10
C THR A 249 18.64 24.89 -1.37
N PHE A 250 19.26 25.89 -0.76
CA PHE A 250 20.43 25.76 0.09
C PHE A 250 20.10 26.25 1.51
N GLY A 251 20.23 25.39 2.51
CA GLY A 251 19.82 25.70 3.90
C GLY A 251 18.39 26.27 4.04
N GLY A 252 17.46 25.84 3.18
CA GLY A 252 16.09 26.36 3.10
C GLY A 252 15.92 27.75 2.46
N SER A 253 16.94 28.26 1.77
CA SER A 253 16.94 29.53 1.01
C SER A 253 17.30 29.31 -0.46
N ALA A 254 16.99 30.27 -1.34
CA ALA A 254 17.41 30.20 -2.76
C ALA A 254 18.90 30.52 -2.99
N SER A 255 19.67 30.76 -1.93
CA SER A 255 21.07 31.21 -2.00
C SER A 255 21.84 30.83 -0.74
N ALA A 256 23.12 30.52 -0.90
CA ALA A 256 24.09 30.30 0.18
C ALA A 256 25.42 31.02 -0.13
N SER A 257 26.27 31.18 0.88
CA SER A 257 27.62 31.69 0.68
C SER A 257 28.63 31.08 1.65
N GLN A 258 29.85 30.84 1.17
CA GLN A 258 30.96 30.24 1.91
C GLN A 258 32.20 31.13 1.78
N PHE A 259 32.88 31.36 2.91
CA PHE A 259 34.16 32.06 2.93
C PHE A 259 35.29 31.06 2.64
N VAL A 260 36.10 31.37 1.62
CA VAL A 260 37.22 30.55 1.13
C VAL A 260 38.57 31.18 1.54
N GLY A 261 38.64 32.51 1.63
CA GLY A 261 39.83 33.23 2.12
C GLY A 261 40.81 33.62 1.02
N GLU A 262 42.11 33.42 1.26
CA GLU A 262 43.19 33.60 0.27
C GLU A 262 43.08 32.49 -0.80
N TRP A 263 43.27 32.83 -2.09
CA TRP A 263 43.11 31.94 -3.24
C TRP A 263 44.07 32.38 -4.38
N GLU A 264 45.06 31.54 -4.73
CA GLU A 264 46.14 31.89 -5.68
C GLU A 264 45.72 31.75 -7.16
N GLU A 265 46.42 32.41 -8.10
CA GLU A 265 46.32 32.20 -9.57
C GLU A 265 46.55 30.71 -9.90
N GLY A 266 45.59 30.08 -10.60
CA GLY A 266 45.64 28.67 -10.98
C GLY A 266 45.42 27.67 -9.83
N GLU A 267 44.88 28.12 -8.69
CA GLU A 267 44.47 27.24 -7.59
C GLU A 267 43.00 26.81 -7.74
N THR A 268 42.73 25.52 -7.52
CA THR A 268 41.37 24.96 -7.42
C THR A 268 40.91 24.91 -5.96
N ARG A 269 39.69 25.34 -5.65
CA ARG A 269 39.08 25.26 -4.32
C ARG A 269 37.70 24.59 -4.36
N THR A 270 37.50 23.66 -3.42
CA THR A 270 36.22 22.96 -3.21
C THR A 270 35.32 23.76 -2.26
N VAL A 271 34.04 23.85 -2.61
CA VAL A 271 32.97 24.55 -1.89
C VAL A 271 31.88 23.52 -1.58
N GLU A 272 31.43 23.45 -0.34
CA GLU A 272 30.48 22.42 0.17
C GLU A 272 29.33 23.13 0.88
N VAL A 273 28.09 22.98 0.39
CA VAL A 273 26.90 23.61 0.99
C VAL A 273 25.73 22.65 1.14
N ASP A 274 25.02 22.76 2.26
CA ASP A 274 23.77 22.02 2.53
C ASP A 274 22.72 22.35 1.46
N ALA A 275 22.34 21.36 0.65
CA ALA A 275 21.32 21.45 -0.39
C ALA A 275 20.07 20.66 0.00
N SER A 276 18.94 20.97 -0.63
CA SER A 276 17.71 20.17 -0.52
C SER A 276 16.86 20.30 -1.77
N ILE A 277 16.30 19.18 -2.23
CA ILE A 277 15.43 19.07 -3.40
C ILE A 277 13.99 18.82 -2.93
N ALA A 278 13.03 19.56 -3.48
CA ALA A 278 11.61 19.33 -3.19
C ALA A 278 11.14 17.95 -3.70
N PRO A 279 10.24 17.24 -2.99
CA PRO A 279 9.74 15.93 -3.42
C PRO A 279 8.82 16.05 -4.64
N GLY A 280 8.75 14.99 -5.44
CA GLY A 280 7.92 14.92 -6.65
C GLY A 280 8.35 15.87 -7.77
N THR A 281 9.65 16.15 -7.91
CA THR A 281 10.23 16.98 -8.99
C THR A 281 10.92 16.14 -10.05
N ASP A 282 10.88 16.54 -11.32
CA ASP A 282 11.52 15.77 -12.40
C ASP A 282 13.04 15.60 -12.17
N GLN A 283 13.59 14.39 -12.31
CA GLN A 283 15.04 14.22 -12.38
C GLN A 283 15.59 14.91 -13.64
N ARG A 284 16.34 16.00 -13.43
CA ARG A 284 16.94 16.82 -14.48
C ARG A 284 18.11 17.63 -13.93
N SER A 285 18.92 18.18 -14.83
CA SER A 285 19.94 19.16 -14.44
C SER A 285 19.29 20.52 -14.12
N TYR A 286 19.53 21.03 -12.92
CA TYR A 286 19.02 22.28 -12.38
C TYR A 286 20.08 23.40 -12.46
N PRO A 287 19.74 24.58 -13.01
CA PRO A 287 20.68 25.68 -13.16
C PRO A 287 21.00 26.36 -11.82
N VAL A 288 22.29 26.40 -11.47
CA VAL A 288 22.86 27.15 -10.34
C VAL A 288 23.81 28.21 -10.88
N GLN A 289 23.89 29.36 -10.22
CA GLN A 289 24.89 30.39 -10.49
C GLN A 289 25.86 30.52 -9.32
N ALA A 290 27.16 30.55 -9.61
CA ALA A 290 28.21 30.94 -8.68
C ALA A 290 28.71 32.35 -9.02
N SER A 291 29.08 33.14 -8.00
CA SER A 291 29.92 34.33 -8.17
C SER A 291 30.78 34.57 -6.93
N VAL A 292 32.03 34.98 -7.14
CA VAL A 292 33.02 35.18 -6.07
C VAL A 292 33.13 36.67 -5.78
N ALA A 293 33.05 37.05 -4.51
CA ALA A 293 33.37 38.40 -4.03
C ALA A 293 34.70 38.36 -3.27
N TYR A 294 35.68 39.15 -3.70
CA TYR A 294 37.07 39.08 -3.23
C TYR A 294 37.70 40.47 -3.15
N GLU A 295 38.83 40.62 -2.47
CA GLU A 295 39.70 41.79 -2.52
C GLU A 295 40.86 41.48 -3.47
N ASN A 296 41.15 42.40 -4.39
CA ASN A 296 42.17 42.20 -5.43
C ASN A 296 43.51 42.88 -5.09
N ASP A 297 44.53 42.66 -5.94
CA ASP A 297 45.91 43.18 -5.81
C ASP A 297 46.03 44.69 -5.49
N ASP A 298 45.11 45.53 -5.98
CA ASP A 298 45.06 46.97 -5.71
C ASP A 298 44.36 47.33 -4.37
N GLY A 299 43.88 46.34 -3.61
CA GLY A 299 43.12 46.50 -2.36
C GLY A 299 41.67 46.92 -2.57
N ASN A 300 41.04 46.51 -3.67
CA ASN A 300 39.63 46.83 -3.97
C ASN A 300 38.73 45.60 -3.85
N GLN A 301 37.55 45.77 -3.27
CA GLN A 301 36.52 44.75 -3.29
C GLN A 301 35.90 44.66 -4.71
N VAL A 302 36.05 43.49 -5.34
CA VAL A 302 35.50 43.15 -6.67
C VAL A 302 34.50 41.99 -6.51
N GLN A 303 33.64 41.79 -7.51
CA GLN A 303 32.81 40.60 -7.67
C GLN A 303 32.98 40.06 -9.09
N SER A 304 33.20 38.75 -9.22
CA SER A 304 33.38 38.07 -10.51
C SER A 304 32.14 38.15 -11.40
N SER A 305 32.33 37.86 -12.68
CA SER A 305 31.21 37.46 -13.54
C SER A 305 30.51 36.21 -12.96
N PRO A 306 29.18 36.08 -13.05
CA PRO A 306 28.48 34.90 -12.55
C PRO A 306 28.57 33.74 -13.55
N VAL A 307 29.16 32.62 -13.12
CA VAL A 307 29.22 31.38 -13.89
C VAL A 307 27.98 30.53 -13.61
N SER A 308 27.42 29.94 -14.68
CA SER A 308 26.22 29.09 -14.59
C SER A 308 26.57 27.63 -14.88
N PHE A 309 26.24 26.74 -13.95
CA PHE A 309 26.45 25.30 -14.05
C PHE A 309 25.15 24.56 -13.74
N GLY A 310 25.14 23.23 -13.96
CA GLY A 310 23.93 22.41 -13.88
C GLY A 310 24.10 21.19 -12.99
N VAL A 311 23.43 21.18 -11.84
CA VAL A 311 23.49 20.07 -10.87
C VAL A 311 22.34 19.10 -11.10
N THR A 312 22.58 17.79 -11.02
CA THR A 312 21.52 16.77 -11.22
C THR A 312 21.37 15.98 -9.93
N PRO A 313 20.16 15.91 -9.33
CA PRO A 313 19.93 15.13 -8.12
C PRO A 313 19.81 13.64 -8.41
N GLY A 314 19.98 12.82 -7.38
CA GLY A 314 19.64 11.39 -7.42
C GLY A 314 18.13 11.16 -7.60
N ASP A 315 17.77 9.93 -7.96
CA ASP A 315 16.38 9.47 -8.03
C ASP A 315 15.63 9.62 -6.69
N GLU A 316 14.30 9.72 -6.73
CA GLU A 316 13.46 9.80 -5.53
C GLU A 316 13.45 8.44 -4.80
N GLN A 317 13.38 8.45 -3.47
CA GLN A 317 13.42 7.22 -2.68
C GLN A 317 12.06 6.50 -2.69
N ASP A 318 11.88 5.57 -3.64
CA ASP A 318 10.61 4.86 -3.90
C ASP A 318 10.66 3.36 -3.56
N PHE A 319 9.49 2.73 -3.50
CA PHE A 319 9.31 1.32 -3.17
C PHE A 319 8.23 0.67 -4.03
N ALA A 320 8.51 -0.50 -4.61
CA ALA A 320 7.49 -1.29 -5.30
C ALA A 320 6.65 -2.15 -4.33
N LEU A 321 5.46 -2.53 -4.79
CA LEU A 321 4.58 -3.50 -4.13
C LEU A 321 3.99 -4.46 -5.17
N ASP A 322 4.52 -5.67 -5.18
CA ASP A 322 4.22 -6.72 -6.16
C ASP A 322 3.73 -8.01 -5.50
N SER A 323 3.38 -9.00 -6.32
CA SER A 323 2.95 -10.34 -5.90
C SER A 323 1.79 -10.32 -4.89
N VAL A 324 0.88 -9.36 -5.01
CA VAL A 324 -0.19 -9.14 -4.02
C VAL A 324 -1.24 -10.26 -4.08
N ASP A 325 -1.32 -11.03 -3.00
CA ASP A 325 -2.32 -12.08 -2.75
C ASP A 325 -3.19 -11.71 -1.53
N SER A 326 -4.46 -12.14 -1.52
CA SER A 326 -5.40 -11.79 -0.45
C SER A 326 -6.45 -12.87 -0.20
N SER A 327 -6.79 -13.10 1.08
CA SER A 327 -7.83 -14.05 1.52
C SER A 327 -8.86 -13.35 2.42
N LEU A 328 -9.89 -12.71 1.83
CA LEU A 328 -10.68 -11.66 2.51
C LEU A 328 -12.21 -11.83 2.41
N SER A 329 -12.78 -12.83 3.07
CA SER A 329 -14.23 -13.03 3.14
C SER A 329 -14.96 -11.94 3.96
N ALA A 330 -16.18 -11.60 3.57
CA ALA A 330 -16.94 -10.48 4.13
C ALA A 330 -17.54 -10.76 5.53
N GLY A 331 -16.68 -10.72 6.56
CA GLY A 331 -17.06 -10.93 7.96
C GLY A 331 -15.90 -11.31 8.87
N ASP A 332 -14.85 -11.85 8.26
CA ASP A 332 -13.95 -12.77 8.95
C ASP A 332 -12.50 -12.26 8.96
N ARG A 333 -11.55 -13.15 9.22
CA ARG A 333 -10.14 -12.80 9.41
C ARG A 333 -9.32 -13.34 8.24
N GLY A 334 -8.53 -12.47 7.65
CA GLY A 334 -7.78 -12.76 6.45
C GLY A 334 -6.33 -12.29 6.53
N THR A 335 -5.59 -12.55 5.45
CA THR A 335 -4.27 -11.96 5.23
C THR A 335 -4.20 -11.27 3.87
N ILE A 336 -3.43 -10.20 3.82
CA ILE A 336 -2.89 -9.62 2.58
C ILE A 336 -1.40 -9.92 2.60
N SER A 337 -0.87 -10.52 1.55
CA SER A 337 0.55 -10.83 1.38
C SER A 337 1.06 -10.27 0.07
N GLY A 338 2.38 -10.15 -0.05
CA GLY A 338 3.07 -9.71 -1.26
C GLY A 338 4.53 -9.44 -0.98
N THR A 339 5.20 -8.84 -1.95
CA THR A 339 6.61 -8.49 -1.89
C THR A 339 6.76 -6.97 -1.92
N ILE A 340 7.56 -6.41 -1.02
CA ILE A 340 8.04 -5.02 -1.08
C ILE A 340 9.46 -5.03 -1.64
N THR A 341 9.76 -4.16 -2.59
CA THR A 341 11.13 -3.93 -3.10
C THR A 341 11.51 -2.48 -2.85
N ASN A 342 12.76 -2.24 -2.45
CA ASN A 342 13.36 -0.91 -2.50
C ASN A 342 13.78 -0.61 -3.95
N GLU A 343 13.18 0.41 -4.57
CA GLU A 343 13.55 0.88 -5.93
C GLU A 343 14.23 2.26 -5.88
N GLY A 344 14.49 2.79 -4.68
CA GLY A 344 15.19 4.05 -4.45
C GLY A 344 16.69 3.85 -4.19
N PRO A 345 17.52 4.88 -4.44
CA PRO A 345 18.98 4.76 -4.51
C PRO A 345 19.71 4.61 -3.16
N ALA A 346 19.01 4.60 -2.03
CA ALA A 346 19.59 4.50 -0.69
C ALA A 346 19.03 3.31 0.11
N ASP A 347 19.85 2.80 1.04
CA ASP A 347 19.47 1.72 1.95
C ASP A 347 18.41 2.19 2.96
N ALA A 348 17.33 1.42 3.12
CA ALA A 348 16.21 1.73 4.01
C ALA A 348 16.32 0.94 5.32
N GLU A 349 16.94 1.53 6.35
CA GLU A 349 17.15 0.87 7.65
C GLU A 349 15.83 0.69 8.44
N SER A 350 15.69 -0.45 9.12
CA SER A 350 14.61 -0.78 10.05
C SER A 350 13.19 -0.53 9.49
N ALA A 351 13.00 -0.81 8.20
CA ALA A 351 11.75 -0.61 7.48
C ALA A 351 10.60 -1.44 8.07
N VAL A 352 9.44 -0.78 8.17
CA VAL A 352 8.16 -1.39 8.58
C VAL A 352 7.04 -1.00 7.62
N LEU A 353 6.22 -1.97 7.23
CA LEU A 353 5.04 -1.75 6.38
C LEU A 353 3.84 -1.40 7.24
N VAL A 354 3.23 -0.23 7.00
CA VAL A 354 2.11 0.31 7.78
C VAL A 354 0.85 0.37 6.92
N PHE A 355 -0.27 -0.17 7.42
CA PHE A 355 -1.57 -0.06 6.77
C PHE A 355 -2.10 1.38 6.81
N ALA A 356 -2.15 2.05 5.66
CA ALA A 356 -2.57 3.45 5.53
C ALA A 356 -4.06 3.60 5.13
N GLY A 357 -4.80 2.49 5.00
CA GLY A 357 -6.19 2.46 4.54
C GLY A 357 -7.24 2.85 5.59
N ASN A 358 -8.42 3.24 5.11
CA ASN A 358 -9.62 3.41 5.94
C ASN A 358 -10.85 2.80 5.25
N GLY A 359 -11.51 1.81 5.87
CA GLY A 359 -12.68 1.20 5.23
C GLY A 359 -13.22 -0.04 5.92
N SER A 360 -13.59 -1.02 5.10
CA SER A 360 -14.16 -2.30 5.54
C SER A 360 -13.10 -3.32 5.96
N VAL A 361 -11.88 -3.20 5.43
CA VAL A 361 -10.69 -3.95 5.89
C VAL A 361 -10.12 -3.22 7.12
N ILE A 362 -9.82 -3.97 8.16
CA ILE A 362 -9.30 -3.48 9.45
C ILE A 362 -7.96 -4.19 9.72
N PRO A 363 -6.85 -3.47 9.91
CA PRO A 363 -5.57 -4.08 10.25
C PRO A 363 -5.61 -4.70 11.66
N ARG A 364 -5.09 -5.92 11.82
CA ARG A 364 -5.01 -6.60 13.13
C ARG A 364 -3.70 -6.36 13.89
N GLN A 365 -2.73 -5.74 13.24
CA GLN A 365 -1.49 -5.20 13.81
C GLN A 365 -1.19 -3.81 13.21
N SER A 366 -0.43 -2.97 13.90
CA SER A 366 -0.11 -1.60 13.45
C SER A 366 0.88 -1.57 12.29
N GLU A 367 1.80 -2.53 12.24
CA GLU A 367 2.87 -2.63 11.25
C GLU A 367 3.28 -4.10 11.02
N VAL A 368 3.96 -4.37 9.91
CA VAL A 368 4.80 -5.56 9.69
C VAL A 368 6.26 -5.09 9.69
N VAL A 369 7.17 -5.80 10.35
CA VAL A 369 8.61 -5.52 10.18
C VAL A 369 9.08 -6.13 8.86
N LEU A 370 9.68 -5.32 7.99
CA LEU A 370 10.31 -5.76 6.74
C LEU A 370 11.78 -6.13 7.00
N GLY A 371 12.46 -5.33 7.82
CA GLY A 371 13.90 -5.44 8.10
C GLY A 371 14.65 -4.23 7.56
N ASP A 372 15.96 -4.37 7.38
CA ASP A 372 16.73 -3.43 6.58
C ASP A 372 16.59 -3.86 5.10
N LEU A 373 16.49 -2.91 4.17
CA LEU A 373 16.34 -3.18 2.72
C LEU A 373 17.36 -2.34 1.94
N GLY A 374 18.36 -2.99 1.33
CA GLY A 374 19.31 -2.31 0.46
C GLY A 374 18.74 -1.90 -0.89
N ASP A 375 19.55 -1.22 -1.72
CA ASP A 375 19.31 -1.00 -3.16
C ASP A 375 18.89 -2.31 -3.88
N ASP A 376 17.86 -2.25 -4.73
CA ASP A 376 17.22 -3.39 -5.41
C ASP A 376 16.71 -4.55 -4.49
N GLU A 377 16.68 -4.40 -3.14
CA GLU A 377 16.35 -5.52 -2.24
C GLU A 377 14.83 -5.71 -2.03
N SER A 378 14.39 -6.97 -2.18
CA SER A 378 13.01 -7.41 -1.99
C SER A 378 12.80 -8.24 -0.73
N THR A 379 11.69 -8.03 -0.01
CA THR A 379 11.24 -8.90 1.08
C THR A 379 9.73 -9.16 1.07
N ASP A 380 9.34 -10.37 1.47
CA ASP A 380 7.94 -10.81 1.51
C ASP A 380 7.28 -10.45 2.86
N PHE A 381 6.03 -10.00 2.80
CA PHE A 381 5.24 -9.68 3.99
C PHE A 381 3.93 -10.47 4.07
N VAL A 382 3.42 -10.63 5.30
CA VAL A 382 2.06 -11.12 5.57
C VAL A 382 1.38 -10.20 6.57
N TYR A 383 0.38 -9.46 6.12
CA TYR A 383 -0.39 -8.51 6.91
C TYR A 383 -1.74 -9.12 7.35
N PRO A 384 -1.93 -9.47 8.63
CA PRO A 384 -3.20 -9.99 9.12
C PRO A 384 -4.24 -8.87 9.26
N VAL A 385 -5.43 -9.11 8.72
CA VAL A 385 -6.54 -8.17 8.69
C VAL A 385 -7.85 -8.85 9.12
N ALA A 386 -8.91 -8.06 9.27
CA ALA A 386 -10.29 -8.54 9.40
C ALA A 386 -11.22 -7.69 8.54
N VAL A 387 -12.25 -8.30 7.96
CA VAL A 387 -13.25 -7.60 7.14
C VAL A 387 -14.53 -7.40 7.97
N ARG A 388 -15.20 -6.26 7.78
CA ARG A 388 -16.53 -6.04 8.38
C ARG A 388 -17.59 -6.87 7.64
N GLY A 389 -18.45 -7.59 8.36
CA GLY A 389 -19.54 -8.39 7.76
C GLY A 389 -20.61 -7.63 6.96
N GLY A 390 -20.57 -6.30 6.97
CA GLY A 390 -21.35 -5.44 6.08
C GLY A 390 -20.58 -4.93 4.86
N ALA A 391 -19.46 -5.57 4.50
CA ALA A 391 -18.68 -5.23 3.32
C ALA A 391 -19.34 -5.82 2.06
N PRO A 392 -19.60 -5.02 1.01
CA PRO A 392 -19.93 -5.58 -0.30
C PRO A 392 -18.75 -6.40 -0.84
N PRO A 393 -18.95 -7.50 -1.58
CA PRO A 393 -17.87 -8.24 -2.22
C PRO A 393 -17.19 -7.45 -3.35
N GLY A 394 -16.19 -8.06 -3.99
CA GLY A 394 -15.44 -7.57 -5.14
C GLY A 394 -14.26 -6.65 -4.81
N GLU A 395 -13.42 -6.43 -5.83
CA GLU A 395 -12.15 -5.69 -5.78
C GLU A 395 -12.14 -4.40 -4.93
N ARG A 396 -11.01 -4.19 -4.25
CA ARG A 396 -10.66 -2.99 -3.48
C ARG A 396 -9.22 -2.56 -3.75
N GLN A 397 -8.96 -1.28 -3.55
CA GLN A 397 -7.61 -0.78 -3.30
C GLN A 397 -7.38 -0.59 -1.79
N VAL A 398 -6.24 -1.04 -1.30
CA VAL A 398 -5.79 -0.93 0.08
C VAL A 398 -4.41 -0.26 0.08
N PRO A 399 -4.28 1.00 0.53
CA PRO A 399 -2.99 1.67 0.57
C PRO A 399 -2.18 1.24 1.81
N PHE A 400 -0.91 0.94 1.57
CA PHE A 400 0.16 0.83 2.56
C PHE A 400 1.14 1.99 2.39
N VAL A 401 2.03 2.17 3.38
CA VAL A 401 3.25 2.96 3.26
C VAL A 401 4.38 2.20 3.95
N VAL A 402 5.60 2.28 3.41
CA VAL A 402 6.81 1.87 4.12
C VAL A 402 7.23 3.04 5.02
N GLN A 403 7.62 2.74 6.26
CA GLN A 403 8.23 3.68 7.18
C GLN A 403 9.61 3.13 7.56
N TYR A 404 10.67 3.91 7.33
CA TYR A 404 12.06 3.48 7.43
C TYR A 404 12.91 4.59 8.08
N GLN A 405 14.17 4.31 8.37
CA GLN A 405 15.18 5.32 8.69
C GLN A 405 16.05 5.60 7.46
N ASP A 406 16.28 6.88 7.18
CA ASP A 406 17.25 7.35 6.18
C ASP A 406 18.69 7.33 6.72
N GLU A 407 19.68 7.66 5.88
CA GLU A 407 21.10 7.71 6.25
C GLU A 407 21.41 8.73 7.38
N GLU A 408 20.57 9.75 7.54
CA GLU A 408 20.66 10.72 8.65
C GLU A 408 20.08 10.15 9.97
N GLY A 409 19.35 9.04 9.92
CA GLY A 409 18.65 8.42 11.04
C GLY A 409 17.27 9.02 11.34
N ASN A 410 16.68 9.82 10.43
CA ASN A 410 15.33 10.32 10.56
C ASN A 410 14.31 9.26 10.16
N THR A 411 13.13 9.24 10.81
CA THR A 411 12.03 8.34 10.41
C THR A 411 11.19 8.93 9.28
N VAL A 412 11.38 8.41 8.06
CA VAL A 412 10.72 8.85 6.82
C VAL A 412 9.54 7.91 6.47
N ARG A 413 8.70 8.29 5.51
CA ARG A 413 7.67 7.42 4.91
C ARG A 413 7.64 7.55 3.40
N SER A 414 7.40 6.43 2.72
CA SER A 414 7.25 6.33 1.27
C SER A 414 5.99 7.02 0.72
N GLU A 415 5.91 7.09 -0.61
CA GLU A 415 4.66 7.15 -1.38
C GLU A 415 3.65 6.06 -0.98
N ARG A 416 2.40 6.15 -1.44
CA ARG A 416 1.35 5.17 -1.11
C ARG A 416 1.37 3.96 -2.03
N LEU A 417 1.70 2.81 -1.47
CA LEU A 417 1.71 1.53 -2.18
C LEU A 417 0.29 0.95 -2.19
N ASN A 418 -0.35 0.89 -3.37
CA ASN A 418 -1.78 0.59 -3.48
C ASN A 418 -2.03 -0.87 -3.86
N ALA A 419 -2.09 -1.75 -2.85
CA ALA A 419 -2.47 -3.15 -3.03
C ALA A 419 -3.88 -3.26 -3.67
N ARG A 420 -4.01 -4.10 -4.69
CA ARG A 420 -5.30 -4.57 -5.21
C ARG A 420 -5.64 -5.88 -4.50
N VAL A 421 -6.80 -5.94 -3.87
CA VAL A 421 -7.29 -7.13 -3.16
C VAL A 421 -8.74 -7.40 -3.53
N GLU A 422 -9.12 -8.67 -3.65
CA GLU A 422 -10.53 -9.06 -3.72
C GLU A 422 -11.12 -9.10 -2.30
N ILE A 423 -12.42 -8.89 -2.16
CA ILE A 423 -13.18 -9.23 -0.96
C ILE A 423 -14.25 -10.21 -1.41
N ASP A 424 -14.20 -11.44 -0.94
CA ASP A 424 -15.18 -12.46 -1.25
C ASP A 424 -16.52 -12.16 -0.55
N GLU A 425 -17.54 -12.98 -0.81
CA GLU A 425 -18.78 -12.90 -0.04
C GLU A 425 -18.54 -13.33 1.43
N ALA A 426 -19.58 -13.31 2.27
CA ALA A 426 -19.44 -13.89 3.61
C ALA A 426 -19.31 -15.41 3.47
N ASP A 427 -18.30 -16.02 4.09
CA ASP A 427 -18.22 -17.48 4.15
C ASP A 427 -19.44 -18.01 4.89
N ALA A 428 -20.11 -19.01 4.33
CA ALA A 428 -21.25 -19.65 4.96
C ALA A 428 -20.75 -20.63 6.04
N ASP A 429 -21.01 -20.32 7.32
CA ASP A 429 -20.82 -21.22 8.45
C ASP A 429 -21.53 -22.58 8.19
N PHE A 430 -22.62 -22.63 7.41
CA PHE A 430 -23.40 -23.83 7.10
C PHE A 430 -23.75 -23.97 5.61
N ALA A 431 -23.42 -25.12 5.02
CA ALA A 431 -23.84 -25.49 3.67
C ALA A 431 -24.97 -26.52 3.69
N VAL A 432 -25.95 -26.41 2.78
CA VAL A 432 -26.86 -27.52 2.45
C VAL A 432 -26.15 -28.41 1.43
N THR A 433 -25.97 -29.68 1.78
CA THR A 433 -25.21 -30.66 0.98
C THR A 433 -26.10 -31.65 0.23
N ASP A 434 -27.31 -31.90 0.73
CA ASP A 434 -28.26 -32.88 0.20
C ASP A 434 -29.69 -32.49 0.59
N VAL A 435 -30.66 -32.71 -0.30
CA VAL A 435 -32.09 -32.49 -0.04
C VAL A 435 -32.89 -33.62 -0.71
N ASP A 436 -33.61 -34.38 0.09
CA ASP A 436 -34.51 -35.45 -0.36
C ASP A 436 -35.95 -35.12 0.08
N SER A 437 -36.96 -35.35 -0.79
CA SER A 437 -38.35 -35.01 -0.47
C SER A 437 -39.41 -35.90 -1.13
N GLU A 438 -40.14 -36.66 -0.31
CA GLU A 438 -41.25 -37.52 -0.74
C GLU A 438 -42.59 -36.74 -0.69
N LEU A 439 -42.81 -35.79 -1.60
CA LEU A 439 -44.02 -34.96 -1.65
C LEU A 439 -44.81 -35.12 -2.96
N GLU A 440 -46.12 -35.44 -2.86
CA GLU A 440 -47.09 -35.38 -3.96
C GLU A 440 -48.11 -34.21 -3.74
N PRO A 441 -48.65 -33.57 -4.80
CA PRO A 441 -49.53 -32.40 -4.67
C PRO A 441 -50.81 -32.64 -3.85
N GLY A 442 -50.92 -31.95 -2.71
CA GLY A 442 -52.03 -32.10 -1.75
C GLY A 442 -51.76 -33.10 -0.62
N GLU A 443 -50.63 -33.79 -0.64
CA GLU A 443 -50.25 -34.82 0.33
C GLU A 443 -49.24 -34.29 1.37
N THR A 444 -48.96 -35.10 2.40
CA THR A 444 -47.99 -34.78 3.47
C THR A 444 -46.95 -35.88 3.55
N GLY A 445 -45.68 -35.49 3.43
CA GLY A 445 -44.54 -36.40 3.43
C GLY A 445 -43.40 -35.89 4.28
N ILE A 446 -42.23 -36.50 4.11
CA ILE A 446 -40.99 -36.11 4.78
C ILE A 446 -40.11 -35.33 3.79
N VAL A 447 -39.44 -34.32 4.31
CA VAL A 447 -38.31 -33.64 3.68
C VAL A 447 -37.11 -33.87 4.57
N GLU A 448 -36.04 -34.41 4.01
CA GLU A 448 -34.75 -34.62 4.65
C GLU A 448 -33.78 -33.58 4.10
N VAL A 449 -33.23 -32.73 4.97
CA VAL A 449 -32.21 -31.74 4.59
C VAL A 449 -30.91 -32.10 5.29
N THR A 450 -29.85 -32.42 4.54
CA THR A 450 -28.51 -32.66 5.12
C THR A 450 -27.66 -31.41 4.98
N LEU A 451 -27.18 -30.91 6.11
CA LEU A 451 -26.31 -29.75 6.19
C LEU A 451 -24.92 -30.15 6.69
N GLU A 452 -23.90 -29.41 6.27
CA GLU A 452 -22.52 -29.46 6.76
C GLU A 452 -22.19 -28.15 7.50
N ASN A 453 -21.48 -28.24 8.64
CA ASN A 453 -20.95 -27.06 9.32
C ASN A 453 -19.52 -26.82 8.82
N GLN A 454 -19.33 -25.72 8.11
CA GLN A 454 -18.05 -25.25 7.59
C GLN A 454 -17.41 -24.18 8.52
N GLY A 455 -18.19 -23.68 9.48
CA GLY A 455 -17.77 -22.71 10.49
C GLY A 455 -17.25 -23.34 11.79
N GLU A 456 -17.26 -22.56 12.89
CA GLU A 456 -16.78 -23.07 14.18
C GLU A 456 -17.72 -24.10 14.83
N SER A 457 -17.18 -25.00 15.67
CA SER A 457 -17.99 -26.02 16.36
C SER A 457 -19.01 -25.41 17.32
N VAL A 458 -20.30 -25.57 17.01
CA VAL A 458 -21.43 -25.02 17.78
C VAL A 458 -22.05 -26.04 18.76
N THR A 459 -22.69 -25.51 19.81
CA THR A 459 -23.41 -26.28 20.84
C THR A 459 -24.83 -25.74 21.00
N ASP A 460 -25.79 -26.59 21.34
CA ASP A 460 -27.23 -26.26 21.44
C ASP A 460 -27.84 -25.73 20.11
N ALA A 461 -27.29 -26.11 18.95
CA ALA A 461 -27.71 -25.65 17.64
C ALA A 461 -29.14 -26.11 17.26
N THR A 462 -29.84 -25.28 16.50
CA THR A 462 -31.23 -25.49 16.06
C THR A 462 -31.40 -25.00 14.63
N VAL A 463 -31.62 -25.92 13.70
CA VAL A 463 -31.93 -25.59 12.29
C VAL A 463 -33.39 -25.17 12.18
N SER A 464 -33.66 -24.05 11.55
CA SER A 464 -35.00 -23.56 11.24
C SER A 464 -35.21 -23.58 9.72
N LEU A 465 -36.32 -24.15 9.26
CA LEU A 465 -36.71 -24.16 7.85
C LEU A 465 -37.92 -23.25 7.65
N GLN A 466 -37.88 -22.38 6.65
CA GLN A 466 -38.97 -21.46 6.28
C GLN A 466 -39.24 -21.53 4.78
N SER A 467 -40.46 -21.89 4.38
CA SER A 467 -40.82 -21.84 2.95
C SER A 467 -41.09 -20.41 2.51
N ILE A 468 -40.53 -20.06 1.35
CA ILE A 468 -40.80 -18.82 0.62
C ILE A 468 -42.06 -19.00 -0.25
N SER A 469 -42.42 -20.24 -0.57
CA SER A 469 -43.59 -20.61 -1.37
C SER A 469 -44.86 -20.82 -0.52
N PRO A 470 -46.03 -20.28 -0.91
CA PRO A 470 -47.30 -20.62 -0.27
C PRO A 470 -47.81 -22.03 -0.60
N ASN A 471 -47.09 -22.78 -1.47
CA ASN A 471 -47.44 -24.14 -1.85
C ASN A 471 -46.79 -25.22 -0.96
N ILE A 472 -45.84 -24.88 -0.09
CA ILE A 472 -45.26 -25.81 0.89
C ILE A 472 -45.53 -25.25 2.30
N VAL A 473 -46.00 -26.09 3.21
CA VAL A 473 -46.15 -25.74 4.64
C VAL A 473 -45.59 -26.85 5.52
N PHE A 474 -44.93 -26.46 6.62
CA PHE A 474 -44.41 -27.40 7.61
C PHE A 474 -45.47 -27.60 8.71
N GLY A 475 -46.26 -28.66 8.56
CA GLY A 475 -47.37 -29.03 9.45
C GLY A 475 -48.55 -28.04 9.47
N GLN A 476 -48.40 -26.89 10.13
CA GLN A 476 -49.43 -25.84 10.26
C GLN A 476 -48.89 -24.41 10.06
N ALA A 477 -47.60 -24.25 9.74
CA ALA A 477 -46.96 -22.96 9.55
C ALA A 477 -46.11 -22.95 8.28
N ALA A 478 -45.71 -21.75 7.83
CA ALA A 478 -44.71 -21.62 6.76
C ALA A 478 -43.28 -21.96 7.24
N ASN A 479 -43.08 -22.25 8.54
CA ASN A 479 -41.79 -22.53 9.12
C ASN A 479 -41.84 -23.61 10.21
N THR A 480 -40.70 -24.27 10.44
CA THR A 480 -40.46 -25.27 11.49
C THR A 480 -39.04 -25.13 12.04
N SER A 481 -38.72 -25.79 13.15
CA SER A 481 -37.35 -25.86 13.66
C SER A 481 -37.04 -27.17 14.39
N VAL A 482 -35.80 -27.65 14.22
CA VAL A 482 -35.28 -28.93 14.71
C VAL A 482 -34.01 -28.66 15.51
N PHE A 483 -33.99 -29.11 16.77
CA PHE A 483 -32.79 -29.04 17.62
C PHE A 483 -31.82 -30.14 17.22
N VAL A 484 -30.63 -29.77 16.76
CA VAL A 484 -29.55 -30.69 16.32
C VAL A 484 -28.44 -30.83 17.37
N GLY A 485 -28.38 -29.92 18.35
CA GLY A 485 -27.51 -30.04 19.51
C GLY A 485 -26.06 -29.67 19.24
N ASP A 486 -25.12 -30.58 19.52
CA ASP A 486 -23.69 -30.34 19.33
C ASP A 486 -23.27 -30.73 17.90
N TRP A 487 -22.64 -29.78 17.20
CA TRP A 487 -22.29 -29.87 15.79
C TRP A 487 -20.88 -29.32 15.58
N ASN A 488 -19.94 -30.21 15.25
CA ASN A 488 -18.54 -29.82 15.08
C ASN A 488 -18.30 -29.18 13.70
N ASP A 489 -17.19 -28.46 13.56
CA ASP A 489 -16.53 -28.19 12.27
C ASP A 489 -16.36 -29.51 11.49
N GLY A 490 -16.80 -29.54 10.22
CA GLY A 490 -16.73 -30.69 9.31
C GLY A 490 -17.69 -31.86 9.62
N ASP A 491 -18.58 -31.74 10.61
CA ASP A 491 -19.68 -32.69 10.84
C ASP A 491 -20.84 -32.38 9.88
N THR A 492 -21.54 -33.41 9.39
CA THR A 492 -22.86 -33.27 8.76
C THR A 492 -24.00 -33.65 9.70
N LYS A 493 -25.18 -33.03 9.53
CA LYS A 493 -26.43 -33.36 10.22
C LYS A 493 -27.59 -33.37 9.22
N THR A 494 -28.38 -34.45 9.22
CA THR A 494 -29.66 -34.51 8.49
C THR A 494 -30.81 -34.12 9.43
N VAL A 495 -31.73 -33.29 8.96
CA VAL A 495 -32.97 -32.95 9.67
C VAL A 495 -34.19 -33.44 8.89
N GLU A 496 -34.93 -34.36 9.50
CA GLU A 496 -36.23 -34.84 9.01
C GLU A 496 -37.35 -33.87 9.43
N VAL A 497 -38.15 -33.36 8.49
CA VAL A 497 -39.34 -32.56 8.80
C VAL A 497 -40.58 -32.99 8.01
N GLN A 498 -41.75 -32.91 8.64
CA GLN A 498 -43.03 -33.12 7.97
C GLN A 498 -43.44 -31.87 7.19
N ALA A 499 -43.56 -32.00 5.87
CA ALA A 499 -44.04 -30.97 4.98
C ALA A 499 -45.31 -31.42 4.26
N THR A 500 -46.17 -30.46 3.92
CA THR A 500 -47.40 -30.67 3.13
C THR A 500 -47.30 -29.81 1.88
N ALA A 501 -47.32 -30.45 0.71
CA ALA A 501 -47.55 -29.75 -0.55
C ALA A 501 -49.04 -29.43 -0.66
N THR A 502 -49.40 -28.17 -0.92
CA THR A 502 -50.82 -27.80 -1.03
C THR A 502 -51.45 -28.41 -2.28
N GLY A 503 -52.78 -28.55 -2.30
CA GLY A 503 -53.52 -28.95 -3.51
C GLY A 503 -53.50 -27.93 -4.67
N THR A 504 -52.68 -26.87 -4.56
CA THR A 504 -52.34 -25.92 -5.64
C THR A 504 -50.86 -25.96 -6.02
N ALA A 505 -50.07 -26.84 -5.41
CA ALA A 505 -48.75 -27.21 -5.91
C ALA A 505 -48.89 -27.93 -7.26
N THR A 506 -48.01 -27.60 -8.19
CA THR A 506 -47.66 -28.46 -9.33
C THR A 506 -46.39 -29.24 -9.01
N GLU A 507 -46.11 -30.26 -9.82
CA GLU A 507 -44.81 -30.90 -9.92
C GLU A 507 -43.70 -29.85 -10.18
N GLY A 508 -42.53 -30.04 -9.53
CA GLY A 508 -41.36 -29.14 -9.63
C GLY A 508 -40.81 -28.66 -8.29
N GLU A 509 -39.79 -27.81 -8.38
CA GLU A 509 -39.00 -27.24 -7.28
C GLU A 509 -39.72 -26.09 -6.55
N TYR A 510 -39.52 -25.98 -5.22
CA TYR A 510 -40.07 -24.90 -4.39
C TYR A 510 -39.06 -24.33 -3.38
N PRO A 511 -38.86 -23.00 -3.37
CA PRO A 511 -37.81 -22.39 -2.55
C PRO A 511 -38.16 -22.37 -1.05
N VAL A 512 -37.20 -22.79 -0.26
CA VAL A 512 -37.16 -22.85 1.19
C VAL A 512 -35.82 -22.26 1.66
N GLN A 513 -35.82 -21.69 2.86
CA GLN A 513 -34.65 -21.09 3.48
C GLN A 513 -34.36 -21.80 4.81
N ALA A 514 -33.14 -22.29 4.97
CA ALA A 514 -32.59 -22.84 6.22
C ALA A 514 -31.82 -21.74 6.99
N SER A 515 -31.92 -21.71 8.33
CA SER A 515 -31.30 -20.70 9.22
C SER A 515 -31.21 -21.10 10.69
#